data_AF-A0A2Z4PVF9-F1
#
_entry.id   AF-A0A2Z4PVF9-F1
#
_cell.length_a   1.000
_cell.length_b   1.000
_cell.length_c   1.000
_cell.angle_alpha   90.00
_cell.angle_beta   90.00
_cell.angle_gamma   90.00
#
_symmetry.space_group_name_H-M   'P 1'
#
loop_
_entity.id
_entity.type
_entity.pdbx_description
1 polymer ?
#
loop_
_entity_poly.entity_id
_entity_poly.type
_entity_poly.pdbx_seq_one_letter_code
_entity_poly.pdbx_strand_id
1 'polypeptide(L)'
;MSNVTDLSSTDYEYEHDENTLQDVFIMRPNGKIAYLPYAFYTDSSRVIESVPVEGEAQRFFLNEHGTYPFNLAGPAVSKVINWNLMDEKGNKKSHPQDSTLTPATGYFVDLRRFSLDRQAMIFVADETNYPDDQPVCELSKSQANYELVPADQQDQLKAIPKDDNLYLAYFQHPNKTRSINQYYSYKVSYISAAELDACEFSPEAPSKKRTEEEVTTAAQHLETYYGDTRIQAGALNPMDFQSSPLPIVCTTCYVANLRTFSS
;
A
#
# COMPACT_ATOMS: atom_id res chain seq x y z
N MET A 1 -42.91 18.71 -21.11
CA MET A 1 -42.51 17.30 -21.04
C MET A 1 -41.19 17.27 -20.28
N SER A 2 -41.22 16.82 -19.03
CA SER A 2 -40.02 16.66 -18.21
C SER A 2 -39.44 15.28 -18.52
N ASN A 3 -38.24 15.22 -19.08
CA ASN A 3 -37.52 13.96 -19.22
C ASN A 3 -37.03 13.58 -17.82
N VAL A 4 -37.84 12.78 -17.13
CA VAL A 4 -37.40 12.05 -15.94
C VAL A 4 -36.51 10.94 -16.48
N THR A 5 -35.20 11.13 -16.38
CA THR A 5 -34.25 10.05 -16.60
C THR A 5 -34.50 9.02 -15.50
N ASP A 6 -35.04 7.88 -15.89
CA ASP A 6 -35.25 6.74 -15.01
C ASP A 6 -33.87 6.19 -14.61
N LEU A 7 -33.39 6.61 -13.43
CA LEU A 7 -32.22 6.05 -12.75
C LEU A 7 -32.64 4.78 -12.00
N SER A 8 -33.29 3.85 -12.69
CA SER A 8 -33.48 2.51 -12.16
C SER A 8 -32.09 1.95 -11.80
N SER A 9 -32.00 1.35 -10.62
CA SER A 9 -30.76 0.77 -10.11
C SER A 9 -30.25 -0.20 -11.15
N THR A 10 -29.09 0.10 -11.71
CA THR A 10 -28.27 -0.97 -12.27
C THR A 10 -27.82 -1.76 -11.05
N ASP A 11 -28.48 -2.88 -10.82
CA ASP A 11 -28.07 -3.87 -9.82
C ASP A 11 -26.74 -4.45 -10.30
N TYR A 12 -25.66 -3.70 -10.12
CA TYR A 12 -24.33 -4.26 -10.09
C TYR A 12 -24.28 -5.07 -8.80
N GLU A 13 -24.52 -6.38 -8.90
CA GLU A 13 -24.19 -7.33 -7.84
C GLU A 13 -22.67 -7.29 -7.65
N TYR A 14 -22.20 -6.35 -6.84
CA TYR A 14 -20.86 -6.38 -6.29
C TYR A 14 -20.88 -7.44 -5.20
N GLU A 15 -20.39 -8.66 -5.51
CA GLU A 15 -20.02 -9.60 -4.45
C GLU A 15 -19.00 -8.89 -3.55
N HIS A 16 -19.41 -8.56 -2.32
CA HIS A 16 -18.58 -7.88 -1.34
C HIS A 16 -17.42 -8.79 -0.92
N ASP A 17 -16.28 -8.66 -1.60
CA ASP A 17 -15.03 -9.27 -1.19
C ASP A 17 -14.20 -8.21 -0.44
N GLU A 18 -14.18 -8.28 0.88
CA GLU A 18 -13.40 -7.36 1.72
C GLU A 18 -11.90 -7.35 1.37
N ASN A 19 -11.39 -8.41 0.72
CA ASN A 19 -10.00 -8.46 0.29
C ASN A 19 -9.74 -7.59 -0.94
N THR A 20 -10.70 -7.46 -1.87
CA THR A 20 -10.53 -6.55 -3.02
C THR A 20 -10.56 -5.10 -2.58
N LEU A 21 -11.17 -4.80 -1.42
CA LEU A 21 -11.10 -3.50 -0.75
C LEU A 21 -9.67 -3.14 -0.27
N GLN A 22 -8.69 -4.02 -0.43
CA GLN A 22 -7.31 -3.81 0.00
C GLN A 22 -6.31 -3.82 -1.16
N ASP A 23 -6.79 -3.93 -2.40
CA ASP A 23 -5.95 -3.91 -3.58
C ASP A 23 -5.26 -2.56 -3.78
N VAL A 24 -4.06 -2.58 -4.38
CA VAL A 24 -3.23 -1.39 -4.53
C VAL A 24 -2.86 -1.16 -5.98
N PHE A 25 -2.98 0.09 -6.44
CA PHE A 25 -2.36 0.55 -7.68
C PHE A 25 -1.08 1.31 -7.39
N ILE A 26 -0.01 0.95 -8.09
CA ILE A 26 1.30 1.60 -7.99
C ILE A 26 1.61 2.28 -9.32
N MET A 27 1.61 3.60 -9.35
CA MET A 27 2.10 4.35 -10.51
C MET A 27 3.62 4.43 -10.42
N ARG A 28 4.29 3.71 -11.32
CA ARG A 28 5.72 3.44 -11.25
C ARG A 28 6.54 4.53 -11.95
N PRO A 29 7.79 4.81 -11.51
CA PRO A 29 8.65 5.84 -12.11
C PRO A 29 8.93 5.62 -13.60
N ASN A 30 8.86 4.36 -14.07
CA ASN A 30 9.05 4.00 -15.47
C ASN A 30 7.84 4.29 -16.38
N GLY A 31 6.78 4.91 -15.84
CA GLY A 31 5.57 5.26 -16.59
C GLY A 31 4.52 4.14 -16.63
N LYS A 32 4.80 2.96 -16.09
CA LYS A 32 3.82 1.87 -15.98
C LYS A 32 2.93 2.03 -14.74
N ILE A 33 1.88 1.23 -14.69
CA ILE A 33 1.03 1.05 -13.51
C ILE A 33 1.07 -0.43 -13.14
N ALA A 34 1.29 -0.75 -11.86
CA ALA A 34 1.12 -2.12 -11.36
C ALA A 34 -0.17 -2.23 -10.54
N TYR A 35 -0.87 -3.35 -10.66
CA TYR A 35 -2.03 -3.69 -9.83
C TYR A 35 -1.68 -4.87 -8.94
N LEU A 36 -1.76 -4.67 -7.63
CA LEU A 36 -1.36 -5.63 -6.62
C LEU A 36 -2.59 -6.10 -5.83
N PRO A 37 -3.09 -7.33 -6.10
CA PRO A 37 -4.15 -7.91 -5.29
C PRO A 37 -3.72 -8.11 -3.84
N TYR A 38 -4.66 -7.99 -2.89
CA TYR A 38 -4.40 -8.26 -1.47
C TYR A 38 -3.69 -9.60 -1.23
N ALA A 39 -4.21 -10.67 -1.85
CA ALA A 39 -3.63 -12.01 -1.74
C ALA A 39 -2.18 -12.10 -2.27
N PHE A 40 -1.81 -11.28 -3.25
CA PHE A 40 -0.46 -11.29 -3.84
C PHE A 40 0.57 -10.74 -2.87
N TYR A 41 0.33 -9.54 -2.33
CA TYR A 41 1.29 -8.88 -1.46
C TYR A 41 1.24 -9.38 -0.02
N THR A 42 0.19 -10.09 0.38
CA THR A 42 0.09 -10.72 1.71
C THR A 42 0.67 -12.12 1.80
N ASP A 43 1.10 -12.69 0.67
CA ASP A 43 1.78 -13.98 0.61
C ASP A 43 3.00 -13.99 1.54
N SER A 44 3.09 -14.98 2.43
CA SER A 44 4.15 -15.07 3.43
C SER A 44 5.55 -15.09 2.85
N SER A 45 5.73 -15.57 1.61
CA SER A 45 7.02 -15.60 0.93
C SER A 45 7.59 -14.23 0.61
N ARG A 46 6.77 -13.17 0.64
CA ARG A 46 7.19 -11.78 0.43
C ARG A 46 7.39 -11.00 1.73
N VAL A 47 6.94 -11.55 2.86
CA VAL A 47 6.91 -10.84 4.14
C VAL A 47 8.31 -10.81 4.76
N ILE A 48 8.88 -9.61 4.85
CA ILE A 48 10.18 -9.35 5.46
C ILE A 48 10.07 -8.92 6.93
N GLU A 49 8.96 -8.33 7.33
CA GLU A 49 8.73 -7.84 8.69
C GLU A 49 7.31 -8.16 9.11
N SER A 50 7.13 -8.63 10.35
CA SER A 50 5.84 -9.06 10.89
C SER A 50 5.82 -8.78 12.38
N VAL A 51 4.83 -8.01 12.83
CA VAL A 51 4.59 -7.74 14.24
C VAL A 51 3.19 -8.26 14.58
N PRO A 52 3.08 -9.46 15.17
CA PRO A 52 1.80 -10.00 15.57
C PRO A 52 1.29 -9.39 16.89
N VAL A 53 0.03 -9.65 17.23
CA VAL A 53 -0.52 -9.30 18.55
C VAL A 53 0.12 -10.13 19.65
N GLU A 54 0.32 -11.42 19.38
CA GLU A 54 0.95 -12.38 20.28
C GLU A 54 2.10 -13.11 19.55
N GLY A 55 3.19 -13.38 20.26
CA GLY A 55 4.38 -14.06 19.72
C GLY A 55 5.55 -13.13 19.42
N GLU A 56 6.59 -13.68 18.81
CA GLU A 56 7.82 -12.94 18.52
C GLU A 56 7.67 -12.07 17.27
N ALA A 57 8.08 -10.80 17.38
CA ALA A 57 8.09 -9.86 16.28
C ALA A 57 9.37 -10.02 15.44
N GLN A 58 9.21 -10.14 14.13
CA GLN A 58 10.30 -10.11 13.17
C GLN A 58 10.45 -8.69 12.62
N ARG A 59 11.52 -7.99 12.99
CA ARG A 59 11.71 -6.56 12.70
C ARG A 59 12.88 -6.36 11.72
N PHE A 60 12.58 -6.17 10.44
CA PHE A 60 13.60 -6.08 9.40
C PHE A 60 14.30 -4.72 9.40
N PHE A 61 13.57 -3.63 9.65
CA PHE A 61 14.11 -2.28 9.49
C PHE A 61 14.84 -1.73 10.72
N LEU A 62 14.93 -2.46 11.82
CA LEU A 62 15.75 -2.02 12.96
C LEU A 62 17.22 -1.90 12.55
N ASN A 63 17.86 -0.80 12.94
CA ASN A 63 19.30 -0.60 12.72
C ASN A 63 20.15 -1.31 13.80
N GLU A 64 21.46 -1.07 13.80
CA GLU A 64 22.41 -1.59 14.78
C GLU A 64 22.11 -1.25 16.25
N HIS A 65 21.32 -0.21 16.49
CA HIS A 65 20.92 0.23 17.82
C HIS A 65 19.54 -0.31 18.23
N GLY A 66 18.93 -1.14 17.39
CA GLY A 66 17.57 -1.64 17.62
C GLY A 66 16.51 -0.55 17.50
N THR A 67 16.80 0.54 16.77
CA THR A 67 15.90 1.68 16.55
C THR A 67 15.38 1.70 15.11
N TYR A 68 14.24 2.33 14.90
CA TYR A 68 13.67 2.47 13.56
C TYR A 68 14.26 3.68 12.81
N PRO A 69 14.62 3.54 11.53
CA PRO A 69 15.00 4.67 10.70
C PRO A 69 13.87 5.68 10.55
N PHE A 70 14.14 6.95 10.88
CA PHE A 70 13.15 8.01 10.82
C PHE A 70 12.62 8.27 9.41
N ASN A 71 13.42 8.01 8.36
CA ASN A 71 12.98 8.18 6.97
C ASN A 71 11.85 7.22 6.56
N LEU A 72 11.61 6.16 7.34
CA LEU A 72 10.50 5.21 7.14
C LEU A 72 9.34 5.45 8.12
N ALA A 73 9.48 6.39 9.06
CA ALA A 73 8.43 6.75 10.02
C ALA A 73 7.31 7.60 9.37
N GLY A 74 7.64 8.27 8.26
CA GLY A 74 6.74 9.06 7.41
C GLY A 74 7.53 9.74 6.28
N PRO A 75 6.86 10.27 5.22
CA PRO A 75 5.42 10.23 4.93
C PRO A 75 4.95 8.85 4.45
N ALA A 76 3.67 8.72 4.09
CA ALA A 76 3.07 7.43 3.68
C ALA A 76 3.74 6.81 2.44
N VAL A 77 4.45 7.61 1.64
CA VAL A 77 5.34 7.11 0.58
C VAL A 77 6.73 7.72 0.77
N SER A 78 7.75 6.87 0.92
CA SER A 78 9.15 7.26 1.14
C SER A 78 10.10 6.36 0.34
N LYS A 79 11.41 6.48 0.58
CA LYS A 79 12.45 5.65 -0.05
C LYS A 79 13.12 4.76 0.98
N VAL A 80 13.35 3.51 0.60
CA VAL A 80 14.26 2.60 1.30
C VAL A 80 15.66 2.80 0.72
N ILE A 81 16.57 3.27 1.56
CA ILE A 81 17.97 3.56 1.21
C ILE A 81 18.90 2.43 1.67
N ASN A 82 20.15 2.40 1.18
CA ASN A 82 21.09 1.33 1.54
C ASN A 82 21.30 1.24 3.06
N TRP A 83 21.33 2.37 3.76
CA TRP A 83 21.47 2.37 5.22
C TRP A 83 20.36 1.58 5.93
N ASN A 84 19.12 1.63 5.45
CA ASN A 84 18.01 0.85 6.03
C ASN A 84 18.19 -0.66 5.88
N LEU A 85 18.99 -1.07 4.88
CA LEU A 85 19.20 -2.45 4.46
C LEU A 85 20.46 -3.08 5.06
N MET A 86 21.16 -2.38 5.95
CA MET A 86 22.34 -2.90 6.65
C MET A 86 21.96 -3.47 8.01
N ASP A 87 22.58 -4.58 8.38
CA ASP A 87 22.53 -5.17 9.71
C ASP A 87 23.51 -4.48 10.67
N GLU A 88 23.53 -4.93 11.92
CA GLU A 88 24.40 -4.39 12.99
C GLU A 88 25.91 -4.50 12.70
N LYS A 89 26.29 -5.30 11.71
CA LYS A 89 27.69 -5.55 11.30
C LYS A 89 28.02 -4.85 9.98
N GLY A 90 27.09 -4.07 9.43
CA GLY A 90 27.24 -3.38 8.15
C GLY A 90 27.08 -4.30 6.92
N ASN A 91 26.57 -5.52 7.09
CA ASN A 91 26.25 -6.40 5.97
C ASN A 91 24.83 -6.14 5.47
N LYS A 92 24.56 -6.47 4.20
CA LYS A 92 23.20 -6.41 3.67
C LYS A 92 22.31 -7.44 4.37
N LYS A 93 21.14 -7.01 4.81
CA LYS A 93 20.09 -7.87 5.35
C LYS A 93 19.54 -8.80 4.26
N SER A 94 19.32 -10.05 4.62
CA SER A 94 18.69 -11.06 3.75
C SER A 94 17.21 -11.21 4.07
N HIS A 95 16.43 -11.73 3.12
CA HIS A 95 15.04 -12.07 3.36
C HIS A 95 14.96 -13.16 4.47
N PRO A 96 14.10 -12.97 5.49
CA PRO A 96 14.04 -13.87 6.66
C PRO A 96 13.72 -15.33 6.31
N GLN A 97 12.94 -15.55 5.25
CA GLN A 97 12.55 -16.89 4.79
C GLN A 97 13.37 -17.38 3.59
N ASP A 98 14.20 -16.52 2.98
CA ASP A 98 15.04 -16.87 1.82
C ASP A 98 16.38 -16.13 1.92
N SER A 99 17.39 -16.81 2.48
CA SER A 99 18.73 -16.24 2.63
C SER A 99 19.42 -15.85 1.31
N THR A 100 18.95 -16.36 0.17
CA THR A 100 19.52 -16.04 -1.16
C THR A 100 18.97 -14.72 -1.71
N LEU A 101 17.80 -14.30 -1.24
CA LEU A 101 17.19 -13.03 -1.60
C LEU A 101 17.72 -11.92 -0.69
N THR A 102 18.34 -10.92 -1.29
CA THR A 102 18.78 -9.71 -0.59
C THR A 102 17.90 -8.54 -1.05
N PRO A 103 16.98 -8.04 -0.22
CA PRO A 103 16.16 -6.88 -0.56
C PRO A 103 17.04 -5.67 -0.95
N ALA A 104 16.62 -4.94 -1.99
CA ALA A 104 17.36 -3.83 -2.57
C ALA A 104 16.63 -2.50 -2.38
N THR A 105 17.34 -1.37 -2.55
CA THR A 105 16.75 -0.04 -2.45
C THR A 105 15.52 0.11 -3.34
N GLY A 106 14.58 0.93 -2.90
CA GLY A 106 13.30 1.09 -3.57
C GLY A 106 12.42 2.09 -2.84
N TYR A 107 11.11 1.86 -2.91
CA TYR A 107 10.08 2.73 -2.34
C TYR A 107 9.39 2.04 -1.17
N PHE A 108 9.11 2.80 -0.13
CA PHE A 108 8.32 2.36 1.01
C PHE A 108 6.93 2.98 0.92
N VAL A 109 5.88 2.16 0.96
CA VAL A 109 4.49 2.60 0.96
C VAL A 109 3.83 2.06 2.23
N ASP A 110 3.33 2.97 3.07
CA ASP A 110 2.68 2.64 4.33
C ASP A 110 1.15 2.77 4.21
N LEU A 111 0.50 1.67 3.84
CA LEU A 111 -0.97 1.61 3.73
C LEU A 111 -1.67 1.84 5.08
N ARG A 112 -0.98 1.63 6.20
CA ARG A 112 -1.55 1.87 7.54
C ARG A 112 -1.80 3.36 7.79
N ARG A 113 -1.16 4.23 7.01
CA ARG A 113 -1.36 5.69 7.05
C ARG A 113 -2.49 6.14 6.14
N PHE A 114 -2.97 5.27 5.25
CA PHE A 114 -4.09 5.56 4.39
C PHE A 114 -5.39 5.18 5.10
N SER A 115 -6.22 6.18 5.39
CA SER A 115 -7.60 5.94 5.78
C SER A 115 -8.42 5.79 4.50
N LEU A 116 -9.20 4.71 4.40
CA LEU A 116 -10.28 4.62 3.41
C LEU A 116 -11.38 5.58 3.86
N ASP A 117 -11.14 6.89 3.66
CA ASP A 117 -12.08 7.91 4.08
C ASP A 117 -13.34 7.76 3.25
N ARG A 118 -14.44 7.49 3.94
CA ARG A 118 -15.76 7.57 3.34
C ARG A 118 -16.08 9.03 3.13
N GLN A 119 -16.37 9.44 1.90
CA GLN A 119 -16.97 10.76 1.73
C GLN A 119 -18.27 10.76 2.53
N ALA A 120 -18.49 11.76 3.39
CA ALA A 120 -19.73 11.96 4.13
C ALA A 120 -20.86 12.27 3.14
N MET A 121 -21.27 11.26 2.39
CA MET A 121 -22.30 11.33 1.38
C MET A 121 -23.65 11.22 2.10
N ILE A 122 -24.61 11.99 1.60
CA ILE A 122 -25.98 12.10 2.15
C ILE A 122 -26.73 10.74 2.06
N PHE A 123 -26.16 9.75 1.37
CA PHE A 123 -26.66 8.39 1.27
C PHE A 123 -25.98 7.49 2.30
N VAL A 124 -26.63 7.38 3.46
CA VAL A 124 -26.27 6.41 4.49
C VAL A 124 -26.72 5.03 3.98
N ALA A 125 -25.85 4.32 3.27
CA ALA A 125 -25.86 2.88 3.39
C ALA A 125 -25.46 2.56 4.85
N ASP A 126 -26.15 1.60 5.48
CA ASP A 126 -25.81 1.17 6.85
C ASP A 126 -24.31 0.95 6.95
N GLU A 127 -23.63 1.70 7.83
CA GLU A 127 -22.20 1.53 8.01
C GLU A 127 -21.94 0.11 8.51
N THR A 128 -21.11 -0.63 7.79
CA THR A 128 -20.62 -1.91 8.27
C THR A 128 -19.91 -1.64 9.59
N ASN A 129 -20.49 -2.11 10.69
CA ASN A 129 -19.91 -1.92 12.01
C ASN A 129 -18.73 -2.90 12.17
N TYR A 130 -17.56 -2.49 11.69
CA TYR A 130 -16.35 -3.31 11.77
C TYR A 130 -15.94 -3.50 13.23
N PRO A 131 -15.60 -4.73 13.64
CA PRO A 131 -15.15 -4.99 15.00
C PRO A 131 -13.85 -4.25 15.30
N ASP A 132 -13.63 -3.96 16.58
CA ASP A 132 -12.38 -3.39 17.06
C ASP A 132 -11.20 -4.36 16.83
N ASP A 133 -10.06 -3.80 16.41
CA ASP A 133 -8.80 -4.53 16.35
C ASP A 133 -8.19 -4.68 17.74
N GLN A 134 -7.38 -5.73 17.90
CA GLN A 134 -6.68 -5.97 19.16
C GLN A 134 -5.32 -5.23 19.14
N PRO A 135 -5.07 -4.32 20.09
CA PRO A 135 -3.77 -3.66 20.19
C PRO A 135 -2.68 -4.64 20.64
N VAL A 136 -1.44 -4.38 20.23
CA VAL A 136 -0.27 -5.09 20.75
C VAL A 136 0.08 -4.48 22.12
N CYS A 137 -0.21 -5.21 23.19
CA CYS A 137 -0.05 -4.73 24.56
C CYS A 137 1.39 -4.82 25.08
N GLU A 138 2.15 -5.82 24.62
CA GLU A 138 3.53 -6.03 25.03
C GLU A 138 4.45 -5.99 23.80
N LEU A 139 5.05 -4.83 23.56
CA LEU A 139 6.22 -4.76 22.71
C LEU A 139 7.41 -5.23 23.54
N SER A 140 7.96 -6.41 23.23
CA SER A 140 9.25 -6.85 23.75
C SER A 140 10.26 -5.73 23.51
N LYS A 141 10.65 -5.06 24.61
CA LYS A 141 11.39 -3.79 24.71
C LYS A 141 12.29 -3.45 23.52
N SER A 142 11.75 -2.87 22.46
CA SER A 142 12.48 -1.84 21.71
C SER A 142 12.08 -0.52 22.36
N GLN A 143 13.02 0.24 22.90
CA GLN A 143 12.74 1.66 23.12
C GLN A 143 12.30 2.19 21.76
N ALA A 144 11.04 2.63 21.62
CA ALA A 144 10.46 3.07 20.36
C ALA A 144 11.06 4.44 19.96
N ASN A 145 12.36 4.44 19.76
CA ASN A 145 13.14 5.59 19.36
C ASN A 145 13.31 5.49 17.85
N TYR A 146 13.09 6.61 17.19
CA TYR A 146 13.47 6.77 15.79
C TYR A 146 14.87 7.35 15.72
N GLU A 147 15.63 6.92 14.73
CA GLU A 147 16.96 7.43 14.47
C GLU A 147 17.01 8.15 13.13
N LEU A 148 17.55 9.37 13.16
CA LEU A 148 17.76 10.15 11.95
C LEU A 148 18.83 9.49 11.09
N VAL A 149 18.67 9.59 9.78
CA VAL A 149 19.70 9.11 8.84
C VAL A 149 21.04 9.81 9.15
N PRO A 150 22.14 9.06 9.37
CA PRO A 150 23.46 9.62 9.64
C PRO A 150 23.88 10.61 8.56
N ALA A 151 24.59 11.67 8.95
CA ALA A 151 24.92 12.79 8.07
C ALA A 151 25.67 12.37 6.79
N ASP A 152 26.55 11.38 6.91
CA ASP A 152 27.32 10.78 5.81
C ASP A 152 26.48 9.89 4.87
N GLN A 153 25.27 9.52 5.29
CA GLN A 153 24.33 8.71 4.51
C GLN A 153 23.15 9.51 3.95
N GLN A 154 23.01 10.79 4.30
CA GLN A 154 21.87 11.62 3.90
C GLN A 154 21.74 11.84 2.39
N ASP A 155 22.85 11.79 1.63
CA ASP A 155 22.78 11.93 0.17
C ASP A 155 22.00 10.78 -0.49
N GLN A 156 21.89 9.62 0.17
CA GLN A 156 21.05 8.52 -0.31
C GLN A 156 19.56 8.87 -0.32
N LEU A 157 19.10 9.80 0.52
CA LEU A 157 17.69 10.24 0.54
C LEU A 157 17.32 10.98 -0.75
N LYS A 158 18.29 11.70 -1.34
CA LYS A 158 18.11 12.43 -2.60
C LYS A 158 18.21 11.50 -3.80
N ALA A 159 18.95 10.41 -3.69
CA ALA A 159 19.12 9.45 -4.77
C ALA A 159 17.78 8.86 -5.22
N ILE A 160 17.60 8.71 -6.52
CA ILE A 160 16.48 7.96 -7.09
C ILE A 160 16.90 6.48 -7.05
N PRO A 161 16.09 5.57 -6.47
CA PRO A 161 16.36 4.14 -6.52
C PRO A 161 16.56 3.68 -7.97
N LYS A 162 17.56 2.84 -8.20
CA LYS A 162 17.88 2.34 -9.55
C LYS A 162 16.71 1.53 -10.13
N ASP A 163 16.15 0.67 -9.29
CA ASP A 163 15.02 -0.18 -9.60
C ASP A 163 13.86 0.23 -8.69
N ASP A 164 12.63 0.08 -9.15
CA ASP A 164 11.44 0.49 -8.42
C ASP A 164 10.88 -0.61 -7.51
N ASN A 165 11.78 -1.31 -6.80
CA ASN A 165 11.38 -2.28 -5.78
C ASN A 165 10.45 -1.62 -4.74
N LEU A 166 9.53 -2.41 -4.20
CA LEU A 166 8.48 -1.92 -3.32
C LEU A 166 8.50 -2.62 -1.97
N TYR A 167 8.38 -1.83 -0.92
CA TYR A 167 8.16 -2.25 0.45
C TYR A 167 6.79 -1.77 0.88
N LEU A 168 5.86 -2.69 1.10
CA LEU A 168 4.46 -2.37 1.36
C LEU A 168 4.10 -2.73 2.80
N ALA A 169 3.85 -1.74 3.65
CA ALA A 169 3.44 -1.93 5.04
C ALA A 169 1.91 -1.86 5.17
N TYR A 170 1.30 -2.83 5.83
CA TYR A 170 -0.15 -2.97 5.93
C TYR A 170 -0.56 -3.62 7.26
N PHE A 171 -1.76 -3.29 7.75
CA PHE A 171 -2.30 -3.94 8.95
C PHE A 171 -2.59 -5.41 8.68
N GLN A 172 -2.37 -6.27 9.68
CA GLN A 172 -2.67 -7.70 9.54
C GLN A 172 -4.18 -7.97 9.38
N HIS A 173 -5.01 -7.10 9.97
CA HIS A 173 -6.47 -7.19 9.92
C HIS A 173 -7.05 -5.89 9.37
N PRO A 174 -6.92 -5.60 8.06
CA PRO A 174 -7.25 -4.28 7.50
C PRO A 174 -8.71 -3.87 7.72
N ASN A 175 -9.64 -4.82 7.76
CA ASN A 175 -11.09 -4.69 7.98
C ASN A 175 -11.51 -4.52 9.46
N LYS A 176 -10.64 -3.96 10.30
CA LYS A 176 -10.96 -3.70 11.72
C LYS A 176 -10.75 -2.25 12.08
N THR A 177 -11.52 -1.79 13.07
CA THR A 177 -11.45 -0.43 13.59
C THR A 177 -10.27 -0.28 14.56
N ARG A 178 -9.55 0.84 14.47
CA ARG A 178 -8.32 1.09 15.26
C ARG A 178 -8.35 2.47 15.89
N SER A 179 -7.84 2.56 17.11
CA SER A 179 -7.57 3.81 17.81
C SER A 179 -6.25 4.41 17.33
N ILE A 180 -6.22 5.72 17.08
CA ILE A 180 -4.98 6.43 16.74
C ILE A 180 -3.94 6.46 17.88
N ASN A 181 -4.35 6.11 19.11
CA ASN A 181 -3.50 6.17 20.31
C ASN A 181 -2.88 4.81 20.66
N GLN A 182 -3.14 3.77 19.86
CA GLN A 182 -2.67 2.41 20.11
C GLN A 182 -1.84 1.91 18.93
N TYR A 183 -1.11 0.83 19.18
CA TYR A 183 -0.27 0.18 18.20
C TYR A 183 -0.85 -1.20 17.88
N TYR A 184 -0.89 -1.55 16.60
CA TYR A 184 -1.58 -2.75 16.10
C TYR A 184 -0.66 -3.65 15.28
N SER A 185 -1.10 -4.88 15.08
CA SER A 185 -0.36 -5.86 14.30
C SER A 185 -0.26 -5.46 12.83
N TYR A 186 0.92 -5.69 12.24
CA TYR A 186 1.17 -5.34 10.84
C TYR A 186 2.23 -6.25 10.22
N LYS A 187 2.32 -6.17 8.90
CA LYS A 187 3.36 -6.80 8.10
C LYS A 187 3.96 -5.81 7.11
N VAL A 188 5.16 -6.10 6.64
CA VAL A 188 5.79 -5.44 5.50
C VAL A 188 6.24 -6.49 4.50
N SER A 189 5.80 -6.31 3.26
CA SER A 189 6.19 -7.17 2.15
C SER A 189 7.21 -6.48 1.25
N TYR A 190 8.19 -7.24 0.78
CA TYR A 190 9.12 -6.83 -0.27
C TYR A 190 8.68 -7.41 -1.61
N ILE A 191 8.59 -6.56 -2.63
CA ILE A 191 8.20 -6.93 -3.99
C ILE A 191 9.26 -6.36 -4.92
N SER A 192 9.92 -7.24 -5.68
CA SER A 192 10.96 -6.81 -6.61
C SER A 192 10.39 -6.09 -7.83
N ALA A 193 11.21 -5.27 -8.50
CA ALA A 193 10.82 -4.63 -9.76
C ALA A 193 10.36 -5.63 -10.83
N ALA A 194 10.97 -6.83 -10.88
CA ALA A 194 10.60 -7.90 -11.80
C ALA A 194 9.22 -8.49 -11.48
N GLU A 195 8.86 -8.61 -10.20
CA GLU A 195 7.51 -9.01 -9.80
C GLU A 195 6.49 -7.90 -10.11
N LEU A 196 6.85 -6.63 -9.95
CA LEU A 196 6.00 -5.51 -10.35
C LEU A 196 5.76 -5.46 -11.86
N ASP A 197 6.75 -5.86 -12.68
CA ASP A 197 6.57 -6.01 -14.12
C ASP A 197 5.57 -7.13 -14.46
N ALA A 198 5.57 -8.23 -13.70
CA ALA A 198 4.58 -9.30 -13.87
C ALA A 198 3.16 -8.90 -13.42
N CYS A 199 3.05 -7.86 -12.60
CA CYS A 199 1.78 -7.29 -12.12
C CYS A 199 1.36 -6.03 -12.90
N GLU A 200 1.90 -5.82 -14.11
CA GLU A 200 1.56 -4.67 -14.94
C GLU A 200 0.06 -4.62 -15.23
N PHE A 201 -0.54 -3.48 -14.92
CA PHE A 201 -1.93 -3.18 -15.22
C PHE A 201 -2.05 -2.75 -16.68
N SER A 202 -2.52 -3.66 -17.53
CA SER A 202 -2.67 -3.41 -18.96
C SER A 202 -4.13 -3.57 -19.42
N PRO A 203 -4.65 -2.61 -20.21
CA PRO A 203 -5.91 -2.74 -20.94
C PRO A 203 -5.99 -3.98 -21.83
N GLU A 204 -4.84 -4.42 -22.35
CA GLU A 204 -4.73 -5.51 -23.32
C GLU A 204 -4.81 -6.91 -22.67
N ALA A 205 -4.75 -6.98 -21.33
CA ALA A 205 -4.84 -8.21 -20.56
C ALA A 205 -5.97 -8.13 -19.51
N PRO A 206 -7.24 -7.98 -19.94
CA PRO A 206 -8.37 -7.92 -19.03
C PRO A 206 -8.41 -9.18 -18.16
N SER A 207 -8.54 -9.01 -16.84
CA SER A 207 -8.82 -10.14 -15.97
C SER A 207 -10.16 -10.76 -16.36
N LYS A 208 -10.38 -12.04 -16.05
CA LYS A 208 -11.67 -12.73 -16.34
C LYS A 208 -12.91 -12.01 -15.76
N LYS A 209 -12.72 -10.99 -14.91
CA LYS A 209 -13.74 -10.22 -14.22
C LYS A 209 -13.90 -8.77 -14.71
N ARG A 210 -13.11 -8.29 -15.68
CA ARG A 210 -13.18 -6.89 -16.18
C ARG A 210 -13.11 -6.83 -17.70
N THR A 211 -13.79 -5.85 -18.30
CA THR A 211 -13.71 -5.59 -19.75
C THR A 211 -12.52 -4.69 -20.10
N GLU A 212 -12.15 -4.63 -21.38
CA GLU A 212 -11.08 -3.75 -21.88
C GLU A 212 -11.42 -2.25 -21.69
N GLU A 213 -12.68 -1.87 -21.93
CA GLU A 213 -13.17 -0.50 -21.74
C GLU A 213 -13.06 -0.08 -20.27
N GLU A 214 -13.37 -1.01 -19.38
CA GLU A 214 -13.24 -0.83 -17.95
C GLU A 214 -11.77 -0.54 -17.56
N VAL A 215 -10.85 -1.44 -17.94
CA VAL A 215 -9.42 -1.28 -17.62
C VAL A 215 -8.85 0.03 -18.19
N THR A 216 -9.25 0.40 -19.42
CA THR A 216 -8.84 1.66 -20.06
C THR A 216 -9.31 2.88 -19.28
N THR A 217 -10.58 2.88 -18.84
CA THR A 217 -11.16 3.99 -18.08
C THR A 217 -10.45 4.17 -16.73
N ALA A 218 -10.14 3.07 -16.03
CA ALA A 218 -9.38 3.11 -14.79
C ALA A 218 -7.97 3.67 -14.97
N ALA A 219 -7.26 3.23 -16.01
CA ALA A 219 -5.92 3.74 -16.33
C ALA A 219 -5.95 5.25 -16.62
N GLN A 220 -6.90 5.73 -17.42
CA GLN A 220 -7.07 7.16 -17.71
C GLN A 220 -7.38 7.98 -16.44
N HIS A 221 -8.22 7.45 -15.56
CA HIS A 221 -8.53 8.10 -14.29
C HIS A 221 -7.29 8.22 -13.40
N LEU A 222 -6.52 7.13 -13.24
CA LEU A 222 -5.27 7.13 -12.48
C LEU A 222 -4.27 8.15 -13.03
N GLU A 223 -4.08 8.18 -14.35
CA GLU A 223 -3.19 9.14 -15.00
C GLU A 223 -3.64 10.58 -14.78
N THR A 224 -4.92 10.87 -15.01
CA THR A 224 -5.45 12.24 -14.88
C THR A 224 -5.41 12.72 -13.43
N TYR A 225 -5.90 11.93 -12.49
CA TYR A 225 -6.10 12.37 -11.12
C TYR A 225 -4.85 12.26 -10.25
N TYR A 226 -3.99 11.27 -10.46
CA TYR A 226 -2.80 11.08 -9.64
C TYR A 226 -1.52 11.42 -10.40
N GLY A 227 -1.43 11.03 -11.68
CA GLY A 227 -0.28 11.29 -12.54
C GLY A 227 -0.08 12.78 -12.81
N ASP A 228 -1.00 13.40 -13.53
CA ASP A 228 -0.91 14.78 -14.02
C ASP A 228 -0.88 15.80 -12.87
N THR A 229 -1.67 15.57 -11.83
CA THR A 229 -1.74 16.43 -10.64
C THR A 229 -0.59 16.23 -9.67
N ARG A 230 0.18 15.13 -9.84
CA ARG A 230 1.26 14.69 -8.93
C ARG A 230 0.79 14.42 -7.50
N ILE A 231 -0.45 13.98 -7.31
CA ILE A 231 -0.91 13.47 -6.01
C ILE A 231 -0.11 12.21 -5.66
N GLN A 232 0.57 12.21 -4.52
CA GLN A 232 1.51 11.15 -4.13
C GLN A 232 0.82 9.86 -3.70
N ALA A 233 -0.34 9.95 -3.05
CA ALA A 233 -1.09 8.78 -2.63
C ALA A 233 -2.56 9.15 -2.39
N GLY A 234 -3.43 8.14 -2.41
CA GLY A 234 -4.83 8.28 -2.07
C GLY A 234 -5.44 6.95 -1.68
N ALA A 235 -6.60 7.03 -1.05
CA ALA A 235 -7.40 5.89 -0.70
C ALA A 235 -8.88 6.26 -0.88
N LEU A 236 -9.62 5.42 -1.58
CA LEU A 236 -11.04 5.63 -1.84
C LEU A 236 -11.78 4.36 -1.42
N ASN A 237 -12.84 4.51 -0.65
CA ASN A 237 -13.65 3.37 -0.28
C ASN A 237 -14.58 3.00 -1.45
N PRO A 238 -14.47 1.79 -2.06
CA PRO A 238 -15.37 1.36 -3.13
C PRO A 238 -16.85 1.39 -2.72
N MET A 239 -17.14 1.26 -1.42
CA MET A 239 -18.50 1.30 -0.88
C MET A 239 -19.17 2.67 -1.05
N ASP A 240 -18.40 3.75 -1.21
CA ASP A 240 -18.97 5.09 -1.42
C ASP A 240 -19.61 5.25 -2.80
N PHE A 241 -19.32 4.34 -3.74
CA PHE A 241 -19.73 4.44 -5.14
C PHE A 241 -20.72 3.36 -5.56
N GLN A 242 -21.20 2.52 -4.64
CA GLN A 242 -22.13 1.42 -4.95
C GLN A 242 -23.44 1.87 -5.62
N SER A 243 -23.91 3.08 -5.30
CA SER A 243 -25.10 3.68 -5.91
C SER A 243 -24.78 4.62 -7.08
N SER A 244 -23.51 4.74 -7.46
CA SER A 244 -23.09 5.60 -8.57
C SER A 244 -23.33 4.92 -9.91
N PRO A 245 -23.93 5.62 -10.89
CA PRO A 245 -24.01 5.11 -12.26
C PRO A 245 -22.65 5.14 -12.97
N LEU A 246 -21.61 5.67 -12.34
CA LEU A 246 -20.25 5.63 -12.86
C LEU A 246 -19.70 4.21 -12.71
N PRO A 247 -19.01 3.67 -13.73
CA PRO A 247 -18.42 2.34 -13.64
C PRO A 247 -17.54 2.23 -12.38
N ILE A 248 -17.86 1.27 -11.50
CA ILE A 248 -17.13 0.90 -10.25
C ILE A 248 -15.64 0.57 -10.52
N VAL A 249 -15.29 0.52 -11.79
CA VAL A 249 -14.01 0.19 -12.37
C VAL A 249 -12.84 1.07 -11.88
N CYS A 250 -13.12 2.30 -11.45
CA CYS A 250 -12.13 3.21 -10.89
C CYS A 250 -12.02 3.16 -9.36
N THR A 251 -12.68 2.20 -8.68
CA THR A 251 -12.68 2.11 -7.21
C THR A 251 -11.39 1.46 -6.69
N THR A 252 -10.30 2.20 -6.83
CA THR A 252 -9.01 1.91 -6.22
C THR A 252 -9.09 2.07 -4.71
N CYS A 253 -8.71 1.05 -3.96
CA CYS A 253 -8.71 1.14 -2.50
C CYS A 253 -7.51 1.94 -2.01
N TYR A 254 -6.35 1.67 -2.62
CA TYR A 254 -5.13 2.43 -2.40
C TYR A 254 -4.44 2.74 -3.73
N VAL A 255 -3.94 3.97 -3.86
CA VAL A 255 -3.10 4.41 -4.96
C VAL A 255 -1.82 5.00 -4.37
N ALA A 256 -0.66 4.56 -4.88
CA ALA A 256 0.63 5.19 -4.58
C ALA A 256 1.30 5.62 -5.89
N ASN A 257 1.62 6.91 -5.98
CA ASN A 257 2.28 7.52 -7.13
C ASN A 257 3.76 7.76 -6.86
N LEU A 258 4.59 6.81 -7.29
CA LEU A 258 6.03 6.84 -7.14
C LEU A 258 6.71 7.76 -8.17
N ARG A 259 5.99 8.19 -9.22
CA ARG A 259 6.51 9.11 -10.25
C ARG A 259 6.84 10.48 -9.68
N THR A 260 6.26 10.83 -8.53
CA THR A 260 6.53 12.06 -7.79
C THR A 260 7.99 12.21 -7.33
N PHE A 261 8.76 11.11 -7.29
CA PHE A 261 10.20 11.14 -6.94
C PHE A 261 11.12 11.32 -8.16
N SER A 262 10.58 11.36 -9.37
CA SER A 262 11.33 11.38 -10.64
C SER A 262 11.54 12.78 -11.22
N SER A 263 11.17 13.84 -10.48
CA SER A 263 11.27 15.23 -10.92
C SER A 263 12.57 15.91 -10.50
#